data_AF-A0A316MDG6-F1
#
_entry.id   AF-A0A316MDG6-F1
#
_cell.length_a   1.000
_cell.length_b   1.000
_cell.length_c   1.000
_cell.angle_alpha   90.00
_cell.angle_beta   90.00
_cell.angle_gamma   90.00
#
_symmetry.space_group_name_H-M   'P 1'
#
loop_
_entity.id
_entity.type
_entity.pdbx_description
1 polymer ?
#
loop_
_entity_poly.entity_id
_entity_poly.type
_entity_poly.pdbx_seq_one_letter_code
_entity_poly.pdbx_strand_id
1 'polypeptide(L)'
;METALSDKGLVEKGRLIAAARENRLAELYQDTAFAGAAALGVALNGEKKPLTEFERACAAAENQLFEPVRYVAAGPEILIAYIVNKEEEFKILRTIMAGKLTNQSPADIAAALGGV
;
A
#
# COMPACT_ATOMS: atom_id res chain seq x y z
N MET A 1 17.36 2.20 12.10
CA MET A 1 16.46 1.20 11.49
C MET A 1 15.44 0.71 12.50
N GLU A 2 15.88 0.27 13.68
CA GLU A 2 14.99 -0.25 14.74
C GLU A 2 13.96 0.78 15.27
N THR A 3 14.30 2.06 15.33
CA THR A 3 13.39 3.12 15.77
C THR A 3 12.28 3.47 14.77
N ALA A 4 12.41 3.05 13.51
CA ALA A 4 11.42 3.32 12.47
C ALA A 4 10.34 2.22 12.36
N LEU A 5 10.53 1.11 13.06
CA LEU A 5 9.62 -0.04 13.02
C LEU A 5 8.68 -0.01 14.23
N SER A 6 7.39 -0.28 13.97
CA SER A 6 6.37 -0.43 15.01
C SER A 6 6.50 -1.78 15.73
N ASP A 7 6.20 -1.79 17.02
CA ASP A 7 6.23 -3.01 17.85
C ASP A 7 4.91 -3.80 17.81
N LYS A 8 3.88 -3.32 17.09
CA LYS A 8 2.52 -3.91 17.05
C LYS A 8 2.14 -4.58 15.73
N GLY A 9 3.12 -4.97 14.91
CA GLY A 9 2.88 -5.64 13.63
C GLY A 9 2.68 -7.16 13.76
N LEU A 10 2.17 -7.78 12.68
CA LEU A 10 2.11 -9.25 12.54
C LEU A 10 3.50 -9.89 12.45
N VAL A 11 4.48 -9.12 11.99
CA VAL A 11 5.86 -9.56 11.82
C VAL A 11 6.70 -8.99 12.96
N GLU A 12 7.38 -9.87 13.69
CA GLU A 12 8.27 -9.49 14.78
C GLU A 12 9.47 -8.69 14.26
N LYS A 13 9.87 -7.66 15.01
CA LYS A 13 10.85 -6.66 14.60
C LYS A 13 12.24 -7.24 14.31
N GLY A 14 12.73 -8.12 15.18
CA GLY A 14 13.97 -8.84 15.00
C GLY A 14 13.97 -9.69 13.74
N ARG A 15 12.90 -10.46 13.51
CA ARG A 15 12.69 -11.25 12.28
C ARG A 15 12.68 -10.38 11.03
N LEU A 16 12.02 -9.23 11.08
CA LEU A 16 11.97 -8.29 9.96
C LEU A 16 13.35 -7.70 9.65
N ILE A 17 14.10 -7.29 10.66
CA ILE A 17 15.47 -6.78 10.49
C ILE A 17 16.40 -7.86 9.93
N ALA A 18 16.32 -9.10 10.44
CA ALA A 18 17.09 -10.23 9.94
C ALA A 18 16.78 -10.51 8.46
N ALA A 19 15.50 -10.62 8.11
CA ALA A 19 15.08 -10.84 6.73
C ALA A 19 15.48 -9.70 5.79
N ALA A 20 15.43 -8.43 6.25
CA ALA A 20 15.87 -7.30 5.45
C ALA A 20 17.38 -7.35 5.15
N ARG A 21 18.21 -7.73 6.13
CA ARG A 21 19.67 -7.87 5.94
C ARG A 21 20.03 -8.98 4.97
N GLU A 22 19.23 -10.04 4.96
CA GLU A 22 19.46 -11.22 4.12
C GLU A 22 18.70 -11.17 2.78
N ASN A 23 17.99 -10.07 2.52
CA ASN A 23 17.15 -9.89 1.33
C ASN A 23 16.04 -10.95 1.18
N ARG A 24 15.51 -11.43 2.31
CA ARG A 24 14.47 -12.49 2.41
C ARG A 24 13.10 -11.94 2.82
N LEU A 25 12.82 -10.66 2.54
CA LEU A 25 11.54 -10.03 2.88
C LEU A 25 10.37 -10.67 2.11
N ALA A 26 10.57 -11.12 0.87
CA ALA A 26 9.55 -11.82 0.11
C ALA A 26 9.08 -13.12 0.80
N GLU A 27 10.02 -13.90 1.35
CA GLU A 27 9.71 -15.12 2.12
C GLU A 27 8.96 -14.79 3.40
N LEU A 28 9.35 -13.71 4.09
CA LEU A 28 8.73 -13.31 5.36
C LEU A 28 7.26 -12.91 5.22
N TYR A 29 6.89 -12.35 4.07
CA TYR A 29 5.54 -11.86 3.79
C TYR A 29 4.71 -12.80 2.90
N GLN A 30 5.24 -13.97 2.52
CA GLN A 30 4.64 -14.87 1.53
C GLN A 30 3.18 -15.27 1.87
N ASP A 31 2.88 -15.45 3.15
CA ASP A 31 1.54 -15.86 3.63
C ASP A 31 0.67 -14.68 4.09
N THR A 32 0.98 -13.46 3.65
CA THR A 32 0.26 -12.24 4.02
C THR A 32 -0.33 -11.54 2.80
N ALA A 33 -1.26 -10.61 3.02
CA ALA A 33 -1.77 -9.73 1.94
C ALA A 33 -0.65 -8.95 1.23
N PHE A 34 0.51 -8.76 1.88
CA PHE A 34 1.65 -8.02 1.35
C PHE A 34 2.63 -8.87 0.53
N ALA A 35 2.35 -10.15 0.24
CA ALA A 35 3.26 -11.03 -0.51
C ALA A 35 3.70 -10.43 -1.86
N GLY A 36 2.75 -9.88 -2.63
CA GLY A 36 3.03 -9.25 -3.92
C GLY A 36 3.89 -7.98 -3.78
N ALA A 37 3.59 -7.14 -2.79
CA ALA A 37 4.38 -5.96 -2.49
C ALA A 37 5.80 -6.33 -2.06
N ALA A 38 5.97 -7.35 -1.21
CA ALA A 38 7.27 -7.79 -0.76
C ALA A 38 8.14 -8.34 -1.91
N ALA A 39 7.55 -9.09 -2.84
CA ALA A 39 8.24 -9.56 -4.03
C ALA A 39 8.74 -8.40 -4.91
N LEU A 40 7.88 -7.40 -5.17
CA LEU A 40 8.25 -6.20 -5.93
C LEU A 40 9.33 -5.38 -5.20
N GLY A 41 9.19 -5.20 -3.89
CA GLY A 41 10.15 -4.45 -3.08
C GLY A 41 11.54 -5.08 -3.08
N VAL A 42 11.63 -6.41 -2.98
CA VAL A 42 12.91 -7.15 -3.08
C VAL A 42 13.51 -7.02 -4.48
N ALA A 43 12.70 -7.10 -5.54
CA ALA A 43 13.17 -6.94 -6.91
C ALA A 43 13.71 -5.53 -7.20
N LEU A 44 13.16 -4.50 -6.55
CA LEU A 44 13.57 -3.10 -6.69
C LEU A 44 14.74 -2.71 -5.76
N ASN A 45 15.18 -3.61 -4.87
CA ASN A 45 16.19 -3.29 -3.87
C ASN A 45 17.54 -2.90 -4.52
N GLY A 46 18.00 -1.68 -4.26
CA GLY A 46 19.24 -1.13 -4.83
C GLY A 46 19.10 -0.57 -6.25
N GLU A 47 17.91 -0.64 -6.86
CA GLU A 47 17.64 -0.04 -8.16
C GLU A 47 17.07 1.38 -8.03
N LYS A 48 17.42 2.29 -8.95
CA LYS A 48 16.82 3.63 -9.05
C LYS A 48 15.60 3.62 -9.98
N LYS A 49 14.71 2.63 -9.82
CA LYS A 49 13.47 2.53 -10.59
C LYS A 49 12.30 3.16 -9.81
N PRO A 50 11.23 3.60 -10.50
CA PRO A 50 10.02 4.09 -9.83
C PRO A 50 9.43 3.03 -8.90
N LEU A 51 8.90 3.46 -7.75
CA LEU A 51 8.25 2.58 -6.77
C LEU A 51 6.75 2.38 -7.05
N THR A 52 6.24 2.91 -8.16
CA THR A 52 4.80 3.00 -8.44
C THR A 52 4.07 1.65 -8.36
N GLU A 53 4.63 0.59 -8.94
CA GLU A 53 4.01 -0.74 -8.88
C GLU A 53 4.10 -1.37 -7.48
N PHE A 54 5.16 -1.08 -6.73
CA PHE A 54 5.27 -1.50 -5.33
C PHE A 54 4.22 -0.78 -4.47
N GLU A 55 4.07 0.53 -4.62
CA GLU A 55 3.06 1.33 -3.92
C GLU A 55 1.63 0.85 -4.26
N ARG A 56 1.38 0.52 -5.53
CA ARG A 56 0.11 -0.06 -5.97
C ARG A 56 -0.17 -1.41 -5.30
N ALA A 57 0.82 -2.28 -5.20
CA ALA A 57 0.67 -3.57 -4.53
C ALA A 57 0.40 -3.41 -3.02
N CYS A 58 1.02 -2.42 -2.37
CA CYS A 58 0.73 -2.07 -0.97
C CYS A 58 -0.73 -1.60 -0.81
N ALA A 59 -1.21 -0.71 -1.69
CA ALA A 59 -2.60 -0.23 -1.65
C ALA A 59 -3.61 -1.36 -1.89
N ALA A 60 -3.31 -2.29 -2.80
CA ALA A 60 -4.14 -3.47 -3.02
C ALA A 60 -4.22 -4.38 -1.78
N ALA A 61 -3.09 -4.57 -1.08
CA ALA A 61 -3.04 -5.33 0.17
C ALA A 61 -3.84 -4.65 1.29
N GLU A 62 -3.78 -3.31 1.38
CA GLU A 62 -4.58 -2.53 2.33
C GLU A 62 -6.08 -2.65 2.05
N ASN A 63 -6.50 -2.60 0.79
CA ASN A 63 -7.89 -2.80 0.41
C ASN A 63 -8.41 -4.19 0.80
N GLN A 64 -7.57 -5.23 0.69
CA GLN A 64 -7.91 -6.59 1.15
C GLN A 64 -8.12 -6.64 2.67
N LEU A 65 -7.39 -5.83 3.44
CA LEU A 65 -7.54 -5.77 4.90
C LEU A 65 -8.92 -5.21 5.31
N PHE A 66 -9.43 -4.22 4.56
CA PHE A 66 -10.73 -3.59 4.83
C PHE A 66 -11.92 -4.28 4.15
N GLU A 67 -11.66 -5.21 3.22
CA GLU A 67 -12.66 -6.01 2.48
C GLU A 67 -13.74 -6.62 3.40
N PRO A 68 -13.40 -7.21 4.57
CA PRO A 68 -14.38 -7.84 5.44
C PRO A 68 -15.21 -6.87 6.26
N VAL A 69 -14.85 -5.58 6.34
CA VAL A 69 -15.56 -4.59 7.17
C VAL A 69 -17.02 -4.43 6.72
N ARG A 70 -17.32 -4.69 5.44
CA ARG A 70 -18.70 -4.69 4.91
C ARG A 70 -19.63 -5.69 5.61
N TYR A 71 -19.09 -6.70 6.28
CA TYR A 71 -19.83 -7.74 7.01
C TYR A 71 -19.96 -7.42 8.51
N VAL A 72 -19.35 -6.34 8.98
CA VAL A 72 -19.45 -5.88 10.38
C VAL A 72 -20.73 -5.04 10.52
N ALA A 73 -21.67 -5.52 11.34
CA ALA A 73 -22.96 -4.84 11.53
C ALA A 73 -22.87 -3.60 12.43
N ALA A 74 -22.00 -3.63 13.44
CA ALA A 74 -21.75 -2.51 14.35
C ALA A 74 -20.37 -2.66 14.99
N GLY A 75 -19.57 -1.59 14.96
CA GLY A 75 -18.22 -1.57 15.53
C GLY A 75 -17.39 -0.39 15.04
N PRO A 76 -16.25 -0.09 15.70
CA PRO A 76 -15.34 0.98 15.29
C PRO A 76 -14.73 0.76 13.90
N GLU A 77 -14.70 -0.48 13.41
CA GLU A 77 -14.16 -0.86 12.10
C GLU A 77 -14.85 -0.11 10.97
N ILE A 78 -16.18 0.09 11.06
CA ILE A 78 -16.97 0.83 10.07
C ILE A 78 -16.50 2.29 9.98
N LEU A 79 -16.26 2.92 11.14
CA LEU A 79 -15.77 4.31 11.20
C LEU A 79 -14.36 4.42 10.63
N ILE A 80 -13.47 3.49 11.00
CA ILE A 80 -12.08 3.47 10.50
C ILE A 80 -12.09 3.28 8.97
N ALA A 81 -12.83 2.30 8.47
CA ALA A 81 -12.95 2.06 7.04
C ALA A 81 -13.55 3.29 6.32
N TYR A 82 -14.55 3.95 6.89
CA TYR A 82 -15.08 5.19 6.32
C TYR A 82 -13.99 6.26 6.18
N ILE A 83 -13.21 6.51 7.23
CA ILE A 83 -12.15 7.53 7.21
C ILE A 83 -11.09 7.19 6.15
N VAL A 84 -10.63 5.94 6.10
CA VAL A 84 -9.64 5.47 5.13
C VAL A 84 -10.14 5.63 3.69
N ASN A 85 -11.37 5.18 3.41
CA ASN A 85 -11.98 5.35 2.09
C ASN A 85 -12.16 6.83 1.74
N LYS A 86 -12.48 7.69 2.73
CA LYS A 86 -12.65 9.11 2.48
C LYS A 86 -11.36 9.82 2.18
N GLU A 87 -10.27 9.44 2.85
CA GLU A 87 -8.92 9.90 2.50
C GLU A 87 -8.56 9.53 1.05
N GLU A 88 -8.90 8.31 0.61
CA GLU A 88 -8.64 7.85 -0.75
C GLU A 88 -9.43 8.65 -1.79
N GLU A 89 -10.71 8.92 -1.54
CA GLU A 89 -11.49 9.81 -2.41
C GLU A 89 -10.85 11.20 -2.54
N PHE A 90 -10.35 11.77 -1.44
CA PHE A 90 -9.63 13.05 -1.48
C PHE A 90 -8.33 12.98 -2.28
N LYS A 91 -7.60 11.86 -2.21
CA LYS A 91 -6.41 11.63 -3.04
C LYS A 91 -6.78 11.58 -4.51
N ILE A 92 -7.81 10.83 -4.88
CA ILE A 92 -8.32 10.74 -6.27
C ILE A 92 -8.71 12.13 -6.79
N LEU A 93 -9.52 12.87 -6.04
CA LEU A 93 -9.95 14.22 -6.42
C LEU A 93 -8.74 15.15 -6.61
N ARG A 94 -7.77 15.11 -5.69
CA ARG A 94 -6.53 15.91 -5.80
C ARG A 94 -5.76 15.57 -7.08
N THR A 95 -5.59 14.29 -7.39
CA THR A 95 -4.90 13.83 -8.60
C THR A 95 -5.61 14.31 -9.86
N ILE A 96 -6.94 14.17 -9.92
CA ILE A 96 -7.75 14.66 -11.05
C ILE A 96 -7.61 16.18 -11.21
N MET A 97 -7.73 16.94 -10.13
CA MET A 97 -7.66 18.40 -10.17
C MET A 97 -6.25 18.88 -10.56
N ALA A 98 -5.19 18.27 -10.03
CA ALA A 98 -3.82 18.59 -10.39
C ALA A 98 -3.52 18.29 -11.87
N GLY A 99 -4.01 17.16 -12.38
CA GLY A 99 -3.90 16.81 -13.79
C GLY A 99 -4.64 17.78 -14.70
N LYS A 100 -5.87 18.16 -14.34
CA LYS A 100 -6.65 19.18 -15.07
C LYS A 100 -5.96 20.56 -15.05
N LEU A 101 -5.40 20.97 -13.92
CA LEU A 101 -4.70 22.25 -13.78
C LEU A 101 -3.44 22.32 -14.67
N THR A 102 -2.80 21.18 -14.90
CA THR A 102 -1.60 21.05 -15.74
C THR A 102 -1.94 20.67 -17.19
N ASN A 103 -3.21 20.66 -17.58
CA ASN A 103 -3.71 20.25 -18.91
C ASN A 103 -3.22 18.86 -19.36
N GLN A 104 -3.08 17.91 -18.43
CA GLN A 104 -2.78 16.52 -18.77
C GLN A 104 -3.92 15.87 -19.56
N SER A 105 -3.58 14.87 -20.38
CA SER A 105 -4.60 14.10 -21.08
C SER A 105 -5.43 13.28 -20.09
N PRO A 106 -6.71 12.97 -20.39
CA PRO A 106 -7.51 12.08 -19.55
C PRO A 106 -6.85 10.71 -19.33
N ALA A 107 -6.10 10.21 -20.31
CA ALA A 107 -5.38 8.94 -20.22
C ALA A 107 -4.23 9.01 -19.19
N ASP A 108 -3.47 10.10 -19.17
CA ASP A 108 -2.37 10.29 -18.21
C ASP A 108 -2.90 10.43 -16.78
N ILE A 109 -4.02 11.15 -16.61
CA ILE A 109 -4.70 11.27 -15.31
C ILE A 109 -5.21 9.91 -14.84
N ALA A 110 -5.82 9.13 -15.73
CA ALA A 110 -6.31 7.78 -15.41
C ALA A 110 -5.16 6.82 -15.06
N ALA A 111 -4.03 6.90 -15.76
CA ALA A 111 -2.84 6.11 -15.46
C ALA A 111 -2.28 6.45 -14.06
N ALA A 112 -2.28 7.72 -13.66
CA ALA A 112 -1.85 8.16 -12.33
C ALA A 112 -2.77 7.66 -11.19
N LEU A 113 -4.06 7.43 -11.48
CA LEU A 113 -5.02 6.84 -10.54
C LEU A 113 -4.91 5.32 -10.44
N GLY A 114 -4.18 4.68 -11.36
CA GLY A 114 -3.87 3.27 -11.25
C GLY A 114 -4.93 2.28 -11.72
N GLY A 115 -5.84 2.71 -12.60
CA GLY A 115 -6.90 1.88 -13.15
C GLY A 115 -8.02 1.63 -12.12
N VAL A 116 -8.99 2.54 -12.09
CA VAL A 116 -10.31 2.28 -11.51
C VAL A 116 -11.11 1.39 -12.46
#